data_AF-A0AAU7VV54-F1
#
_entry.id   AF-A0AAU7VV54-F1
#
_cell.length_a   1.000
_cell.length_b   1.000
_cell.length_c   1.000
_cell.angle_alpha   90.00
_cell.angle_beta   90.00
_cell.angle_gamma   90.00
#
_symmetry.space_group_name_H-M   'P 1'
#
loop_
_entity.id
_entity.type
_entity.pdbx_description
1 polymer ?
#
loop_
_entity_poly.entity_id
_entity_poly.type
_entity_poly.pdbx_seq_one_letter_code
_entity_poly.pdbx_strand_id
1 'polypeptide(L)'
;MATVTIRNLSDEVVAALKERARRNSRSMEAEARDLLTRMAEGEEFVSGVEARIAARIRPRWSMPTSELMARIAQSPPPPVDAEAWLADTRSDDDSEDFRDPWDQHAAS
;
A
#
# COMPACT_ATOMS: atom_id res chain seq x y z
N MET A 1 -22.98 20.95 13.40
CA MET A 1 -23.23 19.64 14.04
C MET A 1 -24.64 19.22 13.68
N ALA A 2 -24.79 18.19 12.86
CA ALA A 2 -26.09 17.61 12.54
C ALA A 2 -26.09 16.17 13.04
N THR A 3 -27.19 15.74 13.67
CA THR A 3 -27.35 14.39 14.20
C THR A 3 -28.36 13.64 13.34
N VAL A 4 -27.93 12.52 12.77
CA VAL A 4 -28.80 11.62 12.00
C VAL A 4 -29.00 10.34 12.80
N THR A 5 -30.25 9.97 13.03
CA THR A 5 -30.61 8.68 13.64
C THR A 5 -31.17 7.76 12.56
N ILE A 6 -30.47 6.67 12.28
CA ILE A 6 -30.93 5.64 11.34
C ILE A 6 -31.62 4.55 12.17
N ARG A 7 -32.92 4.37 11.95
CA ARG A 7 -33.71 3.31 12.59
C ARG A 7 -33.85 2.13 11.65
N ASN A 8 -34.03 0.93 12.21
CA ASN A 8 -34.22 -0.33 11.45
C ASN A 8 -33.08 -0.62 10.47
N LEU A 9 -31.84 -0.30 10.84
CA LEU A 9 -30.67 -0.73 10.09
C LEU A 9 -30.49 -2.24 10.29
N SER A 10 -30.29 -2.99 9.20
CA SER A 10 -30.13 -4.44 9.31
C SER A 10 -28.88 -4.80 10.13
N ASP A 11 -28.98 -5.89 10.89
CA ASP A 11 -27.87 -6.35 11.74
C ASP A 11 -26.63 -6.70 10.92
N GLU A 12 -26.81 -7.20 9.70
CA GLU A 12 -25.73 -7.46 8.74
C GLU A 12 -24.96 -6.18 8.40
N VAL A 13 -25.65 -5.07 8.16
CA VAL A 13 -25.01 -3.79 7.85
C VAL A 13 -24.31 -3.22 9.08
N VAL A 14 -24.90 -3.36 10.27
CA VAL A 14 -24.25 -2.98 11.53
C VAL A 14 -22.96 -3.78 11.74
N ALA A 15 -22.98 -5.09 11.50
CA ALA A 15 -21.81 -5.95 11.62
C ALA A 15 -20.71 -5.56 10.61
N ALA A 16 -21.09 -5.34 9.35
CA ALA A 16 -20.16 -4.91 8.31
C ALA A 16 -19.50 -3.56 8.63
N LEU A 17 -20.26 -2.59 9.13
CA LEU A 17 -19.75 -1.28 9.55
C LEU A 17 -18.80 -1.38 10.75
N LYS A 18 -19.12 -2.20 11.75
CA LYS A 18 -18.25 -2.44 12.91
C LYS A 18 -16.92 -3.07 12.48
N GLU A 19 -16.98 -4.08 11.63
CA GLU A 19 -15.77 -4.76 11.14
C GLU A 19 -14.90 -3.82 10.29
N ARG A 20 -15.52 -2.99 9.43
CA ARG A 20 -14.80 -1.97 8.67
C ARG A 20 -14.14 -0.92 9.58
N ALA A 21 -14.85 -0.45 10.60
CA ALA A 21 -14.31 0.49 11.58
C ALA A 21 -13.12 -0.12 12.35
N ARG A 22 -13.21 -1.41 12.73
CA ARG A 22 -12.11 -2.16 13.35
C ARG A 22 -10.89 -2.22 12.45
N ARG A 23 -11.06 -2.57 11.16
CA ARG A 23 -9.97 -2.59 10.17
C ARG A 23 -9.29 -1.23 10.03
N ASN A 24 -10.07 -0.16 10.06
CA ASN A 24 -9.56 1.21 9.94
C ASN A 24 -9.08 1.82 11.27
N SER A 25 -9.13 1.07 12.38
CA SER A 25 -8.78 1.54 13.73
C SER A 25 -9.53 2.82 14.14
N ARG A 26 -10.82 2.90 13.83
CA ARG A 26 -11.71 4.05 14.11
C ARG A 26 -12.98 3.58 14.85
N SER A 27 -13.71 4.52 15.43
CA SER A 27 -15.06 4.23 15.95
C SER A 27 -16.05 4.02 14.81
N MET A 28 -17.12 3.25 15.06
CA MET A 28 -18.18 3.01 14.08
C MET A 28 -18.82 4.32 13.60
N GLU A 29 -19.03 5.28 14.50
CA GLU A 29 -19.56 6.60 14.17
C GLU A 29 -18.60 7.38 13.26
N ALA A 30 -17.29 7.35 13.56
CA ALA A 30 -16.29 8.01 12.74
C ALA A 30 -16.22 7.41 11.33
N GLU A 31 -16.31 6.08 11.21
CA GLU A 31 -16.38 5.40 9.91
C GLU A 31 -17.66 5.74 9.15
N ALA A 32 -18.83 5.72 9.81
CA ALA A 32 -20.09 6.07 9.18
C ALA A 32 -20.11 7.52 8.68
N ARG A 33 -19.56 8.45 9.48
CA ARG A 33 -19.41 9.85 9.07
C ARG A 33 -18.53 9.97 7.84
N ASP A 34 -17.36 9.35 7.86
CA ASP A 34 -16.38 9.39 6.77
C ASP A 34 -16.94 8.80 5.46
N LEU A 35 -17.72 7.72 5.54
CA LEU A 35 -18.45 7.16 4.40
C LEU A 35 -19.50 8.11 3.83
N LEU A 36 -20.30 8.73 4.69
CA LEU A 36 -21.33 9.69 4.26
C LEU A 36 -20.70 10.94 3.64
N THR A 37 -19.57 11.41 4.19
CA THR A 37 -18.80 12.53 3.62
C THR A 37 -18.31 12.20 2.23
N ARG A 38 -17.61 11.07 2.05
CA ARG A 38 -17.11 10.64 0.73
C ARG A 38 -18.21 10.48 -0.31
N MET A 39 -19.34 9.89 0.10
CA MET A 39 -20.50 9.73 -0.78
C MET A 39 -21.12 11.07 -1.17
N ALA A 40 -21.16 12.06 -0.26
CA ALA A 40 -21.66 13.39 -0.56
C ALA A 40 -20.71 14.20 -1.46
N GLU A 41 -19.40 13.95 -1.37
CA GLU A 41 -18.37 14.59 -2.19
C GLU A 41 -18.22 13.94 -3.58
N GLY A 42 -18.91 12.82 -3.83
CA GLY A 42 -18.87 12.12 -5.11
C GLY A 42 -17.60 11.32 -5.33
N GLU A 43 -16.83 11.03 -4.27
CA GLU A 43 -15.66 10.15 -4.37
C GLU A 43 -16.13 8.70 -4.58
N GLU A 44 -15.65 8.05 -5.64
CA GLU A 44 -15.78 6.59 -5.76
C GLU A 44 -15.15 5.92 -4.54
N PHE A 45 -15.76 4.84 -4.04
CA PHE A 45 -15.33 4.10 -2.84
C PHE A 45 -14.00 3.36 -3.05
N VAL A 46 -12.93 4.08 -3.33
CA VAL A 46 -11.56 3.59 -3.25
C VAL A 46 -11.20 3.52 -1.76
N SER A 47 -10.52 2.45 -1.37
CA SER A 47 -10.06 2.28 0.00
C SER A 47 -9.27 3.53 0.43
N GLY A 48 -9.52 4.04 1.63
CA GLY A 48 -8.83 5.24 2.13
C GLY A 48 -7.35 4.98 2.46
N VAL A 49 -6.86 3.75 2.28
CA VAL A 49 -5.48 3.35 2.55
C VAL A 49 -4.55 3.96 1.51
N GLU A 50 -4.88 3.84 0.22
CA GLU A 50 -4.08 4.42 -0.86
C GLU A 50 -3.98 5.94 -0.73
N ALA A 51 -5.11 6.61 -0.46
CA ALA A 51 -5.16 8.06 -0.27
C ALA A 51 -4.38 8.52 0.98
N ARG A 52 -4.47 7.75 2.08
CA ARG A 52 -3.74 8.04 3.32
C ARG A 52 -2.23 7.81 3.16
N ILE A 53 -1.83 6.77 2.43
CA ILE A 53 -0.43 6.52 2.07
C ILE A 53 0.08 7.65 1.17
N ALA A 54 -0.66 8.03 0.13
CA ALA A 54 -0.30 9.14 -0.75
C ALA A 54 -0.21 10.50 -0.03
N ALA A 55 -1.06 10.74 0.97
CA ALA A 55 -0.99 11.96 1.80
C ALA A 55 0.17 11.93 2.82
N ARG A 56 0.54 10.74 3.32
CA ARG A 56 1.61 10.54 4.31
C ARG A 56 2.99 10.54 3.67
N ILE A 57 3.10 9.92 2.50
CA ILE A 57 4.30 9.90 1.69
C ILE A 57 4.15 11.07 0.73
N ARG A 58 4.63 12.25 1.12
CA ARG A 58 5.11 13.22 0.14
C ARG A 58 6.54 12.84 -0.12
N PRO A 59 6.85 12.02 -1.16
CA PRO A 59 8.23 11.67 -1.39
C PRO A 59 8.93 13.00 -1.69
N ARG A 60 9.93 13.36 -0.88
CA ARG A 60 10.79 14.51 -1.21
C ARG A 60 11.43 14.34 -2.59
N TRP A 61 11.40 13.10 -3.09
CA TRP A 61 11.81 12.68 -4.41
C TRP A 61 10.74 11.72 -4.98
N SER A 62 9.74 12.25 -5.69
CA SER A 62 8.90 11.45 -6.58
C SER A 62 9.09 11.93 -8.01
N MET A 63 9.32 10.99 -8.92
CA MET A 63 9.21 11.24 -10.35
C MET A 63 8.08 10.39 -10.92
N PRO A 64 7.28 10.91 -11.85
CA PRO A 64 6.28 10.13 -12.56
C PRO A 64 6.96 9.01 -13.36
N THR A 65 6.26 7.88 -13.53
CA THR A 65 6.76 6.72 -14.27
C THR A 65 7.22 7.09 -15.68
N SER A 66 6.57 8.05 -16.33
CA SER A 66 6.96 8.56 -17.64
C SER A 66 8.34 9.21 -17.65
N GLU A 67 8.68 9.98 -16.61
CA GLU A 67 9.99 10.62 -16.47
C GLU A 67 11.09 9.60 -16.16
N LEU A 68 10.79 8.60 -15.32
CA LEU A 68 11.69 7.47 -15.08
C LEU A 68 12.02 6.73 -16.39
N MET A 69 11.01 6.40 -17.19
CA MET A 69 11.20 5.70 -18.46
C MET A 69 11.95 6.55 -19.47
N ALA A 70 11.69 7.85 -19.53
CA ALA A 70 12.44 8.78 -20.37
C ALA A 70 13.93 8.84 -19.97
N ARG A 71 14.24 8.75 -18.67
CA ARG A 71 15.63 8.72 -18.17
C ARG A 71 16.33 7.41 -18.49
N ILE A 72 15.66 6.28 -18.34
CA ILE A 72 16.18 4.96 -18.76
C ILE A 72 16.49 4.96 -20.26
N ALA A 73 15.61 5.55 -21.08
CA ALA A 73 15.85 5.66 -22.52
C ALA A 73 17.06 6.56 -22.87
N GLN A 74 17.33 7.61 -22.08
CA GLN A 74 18.50 8.48 -22.23
C GLN A 74 19.80 7.86 -21.71
N SER A 75 19.72 6.81 -20.89
CA SER A 75 20.86 6.11 -20.32
C SER A 75 20.65 4.62 -20.49
N PRO A 76 20.79 4.10 -21.74
CA PRO A 76 20.68 2.67 -21.98
C PRO A 76 21.68 1.95 -21.06
N PRO A 77 21.28 0.79 -20.49
CA PRO A 77 22.18 0.04 -19.62
C PRO A 77 23.48 -0.27 -20.38
N PRO A 78 24.64 -0.21 -19.71
CA PRO A 78 25.87 -0.66 -20.34
C PRO A 78 25.67 -2.11 -20.81
N PRO A 79 26.38 -2.54 -21.87
CA PRO A 79 26.36 -3.94 -22.25
C PRO A 79 26.83 -4.77 -21.06
N VAL A 80 25.89 -5.46 -20.43
CA VAL A 80 26.15 -6.41 -19.36
C VAL A 80 26.28 -7.78 -20.03
N ASP A 81 27.44 -8.39 -19.89
CA ASP A 81 27.58 -9.81 -20.19
C ASP A 81 26.88 -10.57 -19.07
N ALA A 82 25.66 -11.01 -19.36
CA ALA A 82 24.82 -11.72 -18.40
C ALA A 82 25.49 -13.01 -17.91
N GLU A 83 26.26 -13.71 -18.75
CA GLU A 83 26.94 -14.94 -18.34
C GLU A 83 28.11 -14.65 -17.42
N ALA A 84 28.91 -13.62 -17.73
CA ALA A 84 30.00 -13.19 -16.85
C ALA A 84 29.49 -12.67 -15.50
N TRP A 85 28.42 -11.86 -15.49
CA TRP A 85 27.78 -11.38 -14.25
C TRP A 85 27.24 -12.54 -13.40
N LEU A 86 26.58 -13.51 -14.05
CA LEU A 86 26.08 -14.70 -13.37
C LEU A 86 27.21 -15.63 -12.89
N ALA A 87 28.36 -15.65 -13.56
CA ALA A 87 29.54 -16.38 -13.11
C ALA A 87 30.14 -15.71 -11.87
N ASP A 88 30.27 -14.38 -11.87
CA ASP A 88 30.78 -13.59 -10.73
C ASP A 88 29.88 -13.75 -9.49
N THR A 89 28.56 -13.65 -9.68
CA THR A 89 27.57 -13.86 -8.60
C THR A 89 27.60 -15.28 -8.03
N ARG A 90 27.92 -16.29 -8.86
CA ARG A 90 28.06 -17.68 -8.42
C ARG A 90 29.43 -17.99 -7.82
N SER A 91 30.49 -17.26 -8.18
CA SER A 91 31.79 -17.37 -7.52
C SER A 91 31.81 -16.66 -6.17
N ASP A 92 30.98 -15.64 -5.98
CA ASP A 92 30.71 -14.99 -4.69
C ASP A 92 29.79 -15.84 -3.79
N ASP A 93 29.35 -17.02 -4.24
CA ASP A 93 28.74 -18.06 -3.40
C ASP A 93 29.80 -18.85 -2.61
N ASP A 94 30.87 -18.19 -2.16
CA ASP A 94 31.45 -18.51 -0.85
C ASP A 94 30.40 -18.05 0.17
N SER A 95 29.33 -18.84 0.30
CA SER A 95 28.24 -18.61 1.23
C SER A 95 28.78 -18.66 2.66
N GLU A 96 29.29 -17.52 3.14
CA GLU A 96 29.36 -17.22 4.56
C GLU A 96 27.92 -17.19 5.08
N ASP A 97 27.41 -18.37 5.48
CA ASP A 97 26.25 -18.64 6.34
C ASP A 97 25.31 -17.42 6.55
N PHE A 98 24.79 -16.86 5.46
CA PHE A 98 23.97 -15.65 5.51
C PHE A 98 22.59 -16.09 5.93
N ARG A 99 22.39 -16.11 7.24
CA ARG A 99 21.13 -16.47 7.83
C ARG A 99 20.14 -15.34 7.58
N ASP A 100 19.24 -15.52 6.61
CA ASP A 100 18.21 -14.54 6.29
C ASP A 100 17.42 -14.20 7.57
N PRO A 101 17.45 -12.93 8.04
CA PRO A 101 16.73 -12.50 9.23
C PRO A 101 15.22 -12.72 9.15
N TRP A 102 14.67 -12.87 7.95
CA TRP A 102 13.24 -13.02 7.70
C TRP A 102 12.78 -14.47 7.67
N ASP A 103 13.69 -15.44 7.49
CA ASP A 103 13.37 -16.88 7.57
C ASP A 103 12.94 -17.28 8.99
N GLN A 104 13.40 -16.56 10.02
CA GLN A 104 13.05 -16.81 11.42
C GLN A 104 11.55 -16.60 11.71
N HIS A 105 10.85 -15.87 10.84
CA HIS A 105 9.44 -15.53 11.00
C HIS A 105 8.50 -16.37 10.13
N ALA A 106 9.04 -17.21 9.23
CA ALA A 106 8.23 -18.01 8.30
C ALA A 106 7.68 -19.32 8.90
N ALA A 107 8.16 -19.74 10.08
CA ALA A 107 7.79 -21.01 10.72
C ALA A 107 6.83 -20.89 11.93
N SER A 108 6.05 -19.81 12.04
CA SER A 108 5.02 -19.64 13.09
C SER A 108 3.61 -19.50 12.52
#